data_AF-A0A8T1A6W7-F1
#
_entry.id   AF-A0A8T1A6W7-F1
#
_cell.length_a   1.000
_cell.length_b   1.000
_cell.length_c   1.000
_cell.angle_alpha   90.00
_cell.angle_beta   90.00
_cell.angle_gamma   90.00
#
_symmetry.space_group_name_H-M   'P 1'
#
loop_
_entity.id
_entity.type
_entity.pdbx_description
1 polymer ?
#
loop_
_entity_poly.entity_id
_entity_poly.type
_entity_poly.pdbx_seq_one_letter_code
_entity_poly.pdbx_strand_id
1 'polypeptide(L)'
;MASTEEMILKEDDPASFYHPKHIDAQIIWLAKGYLEYLLPMDIPQGATIEALELSMEICSEVATYNNEWPSDISVWVNGTEIGMWTSPGDLGDRRGKLNPAWWSDGSTQYGILKKWRVDDNKTMLDKEKISDVSLSDLHLEDKHKLRLRIGIHPDARHQGGMNLFGNEFGDHEQNIMMQVKYTMNAGDKDARYAK
;
A
#
# COMPACT_ATOMS: atom_id res chain seq x y z
N MET A 1 13.49 -4.80 6.59
CA MET A 1 12.20 -4.91 7.29
C MET A 1 12.40 -5.28 8.75
N ALA A 2 11.46 -4.90 9.62
CA ALA A 2 11.47 -5.18 11.05
C ALA A 2 10.06 -5.50 11.56
N SER A 3 9.97 -6.26 12.66
CA SER A 3 8.73 -6.52 13.41
C SER A 3 8.63 -5.58 14.63
N THR A 4 7.64 -5.81 15.49
CA THR A 4 7.58 -5.14 16.80
C THR A 4 8.68 -5.58 17.76
N GLU A 5 9.26 -6.76 17.57
CA GLU A 5 10.19 -7.38 18.52
C GLU A 5 11.66 -7.27 18.10
N GLU A 6 11.93 -7.31 16.80
CA GLU A 6 13.30 -7.38 16.31
C GLU A 6 13.48 -6.90 14.86
N MET A 7 14.74 -6.67 14.52
CA MET A 7 15.17 -6.54 13.14
C MET A 7 15.06 -7.90 12.43
N ILE A 8 14.18 -8.01 11.42
CA ILE A 8 14.07 -9.25 10.62
C ILE A 8 15.18 -9.27 9.57
N LEU A 9 15.40 -8.15 8.86
CA LEU A 9 16.41 -8.04 7.80
C LEU A 9 17.36 -6.89 8.03
N LYS A 10 18.66 -7.14 7.82
CA LYS A 10 19.72 -6.14 7.95
C LYS A 10 20.09 -5.46 6.64
N GLU A 11 19.79 -6.07 5.49
CA GLU A 11 20.21 -5.58 4.17
C GLU A 11 19.05 -5.63 3.15
N ASP A 12 19.12 -4.76 2.15
CA ASP A 12 18.17 -4.65 1.04
C ASP A 12 18.47 -5.70 -0.06
N ASP A 13 18.31 -6.98 0.29
CA ASP A 13 18.46 -8.12 -0.62
C ASP A 13 17.09 -8.76 -0.92
N PRO A 14 16.68 -8.89 -2.20
CA PRO A 14 15.45 -9.59 -2.60
C PRO A 14 15.24 -10.96 -1.95
N ALA A 15 16.30 -11.76 -1.76
CA ALA A 15 16.18 -13.09 -1.14
C ALA A 15 15.63 -13.01 0.28
N SER A 16 15.91 -11.91 0.97
CA SER A 16 15.52 -11.66 2.34
C SER A 16 14.01 -11.45 2.50
N PHE A 17 13.30 -10.99 1.45
CA PHE A 17 11.84 -10.82 1.49
C PHE A 17 11.08 -12.14 1.54
N TYR A 18 11.74 -13.27 1.26
CA TYR A 18 11.16 -14.61 1.39
C TYR A 18 11.41 -15.25 2.76
N HIS A 19 12.10 -14.55 3.68
CA HIS A 19 12.34 -15.06 5.03
C HIS A 19 11.01 -15.31 5.75
N PRO A 20 10.76 -16.46 6.40
CA PRO A 20 9.44 -16.78 6.97
C PRO A 20 8.86 -15.74 7.93
N LYS A 21 9.72 -15.06 8.70
CA LYS A 21 9.32 -13.97 9.62
C LYS A 21 8.84 -12.68 8.91
N HIS A 22 8.88 -12.60 7.58
CA HIS A 22 8.35 -11.45 6.84
C HIS A 22 6.86 -11.20 7.13
N ILE A 23 6.13 -12.24 7.52
CA ILE A 23 4.71 -12.16 7.91
C ILE A 23 4.52 -11.27 9.16
N ASP A 24 5.54 -11.19 10.03
CA ASP A 24 5.50 -10.39 11.25
C ASP A 24 6.04 -8.96 11.03
N ALA A 25 6.40 -8.60 9.79
CA ALA A 25 6.97 -7.29 9.50
C ALA A 25 5.94 -6.18 9.67
N GLN A 26 6.32 -5.16 10.44
CA GLN A 26 5.55 -3.95 10.71
C GLN A 26 6.15 -2.72 10.03
N ILE A 27 7.38 -2.82 9.53
CA ILE A 27 7.95 -1.85 8.59
C ILE A 27 8.78 -2.59 7.55
N ILE A 28 8.55 -2.28 6.28
CA ILE A 28 9.27 -2.84 5.14
C ILE A 28 9.83 -1.68 4.33
N TRP A 29 11.11 -1.77 3.95
CA TRP A 29 11.77 -0.77 3.13
C TRP A 29 12.49 -1.40 1.95
N LEU A 30 12.66 -0.61 0.89
CA LEU A 30 13.42 -0.96 -0.32
C LEU A 30 13.98 0.31 -0.95
N ALA A 31 15.21 0.27 -1.44
CA ALA A 31 15.82 1.40 -2.16
C ALA A 31 15.25 1.52 -3.59
N LYS A 32 14.82 0.40 -4.19
CA LYS A 32 14.25 0.33 -5.54
C LYS A 32 13.39 -0.91 -5.73
N GLY A 33 12.55 -0.90 -6.76
CA GLY A 33 11.68 -2.02 -7.09
C GLY A 33 10.30 -1.87 -6.44
N TYR A 34 9.69 -2.99 -6.07
CA TYR A 34 8.31 -3.01 -5.59
C TYR A 34 8.03 -4.17 -4.64
N LEU A 35 6.97 -4.01 -3.85
CA LEU A 35 6.29 -5.08 -3.12
C LEU A 35 5.01 -5.45 -3.88
N GLU A 36 4.68 -6.74 -3.93
CA GLU A 36 3.44 -7.24 -4.55
C GLU A 36 2.66 -8.10 -3.56
N TYR A 37 1.41 -7.71 -3.31
CA TYR A 37 0.47 -8.37 -2.41
C TYR A 37 -0.68 -8.99 -3.20
N LEU A 38 -1.12 -10.16 -2.78
CA LEU A 38 -2.35 -10.78 -3.25
C LEU A 38 -3.42 -10.61 -2.17
N LEU A 39 -4.39 -9.74 -2.43
CA LEU A 39 -5.48 -9.44 -1.51
C LEU A 39 -6.72 -10.25 -1.90
N PRO A 40 -7.47 -10.81 -0.94
CA PRO A 40 -8.69 -11.57 -1.25
C PRO A 40 -9.76 -10.64 -1.83
N MET A 41 -10.41 -11.06 -2.92
CA MET A 41 -11.57 -10.41 -3.49
C MET A 41 -12.79 -11.31 -3.27
N ASP A 42 -13.49 -11.06 -2.16
CA ASP A 42 -14.73 -11.76 -1.81
C ASP A 42 -15.92 -10.81 -2.02
N ILE A 43 -16.33 -10.69 -3.29
CA ILE A 43 -17.45 -9.84 -3.70
C ILE A 43 -18.67 -10.73 -3.95
N PRO A 44 -19.84 -10.43 -3.36
CA PRO A 44 -21.04 -11.23 -3.58
C PRO A 44 -21.39 -11.37 -5.06
N GLN A 45 -21.85 -12.56 -5.45
CA GLN A 45 -22.37 -12.77 -6.80
C GLN A 45 -23.52 -11.79 -7.08
N GLY A 46 -23.52 -11.19 -8.27
CA GLY A 46 -24.52 -10.21 -8.67
C GLY A 46 -24.29 -8.80 -8.09
N ALA A 47 -23.16 -8.55 -7.42
CA ALA A 47 -22.77 -7.22 -7.02
C ALA A 47 -22.07 -6.46 -8.16
N THR A 48 -22.32 -5.15 -8.22
CA THR A 48 -21.62 -4.21 -9.10
C THR A 48 -20.69 -3.37 -8.24
N ILE A 49 -19.38 -3.39 -8.52
CA ILE A 49 -18.37 -2.59 -7.81
C ILE A 49 -18.54 -1.13 -8.22
N GLU A 50 -18.63 -0.22 -7.24
CA GLU A 50 -18.74 1.23 -7.44
C GLU A 50 -17.44 1.97 -7.12
N ALA A 51 -16.58 1.37 -6.29
CA ALA A 51 -15.25 1.90 -6.01
C ALA A 51 -14.32 0.87 -5.37
N LEU A 52 -13.03 1.05 -5.63
CA LEU A 52 -11.93 0.43 -4.91
C LEU A 52 -11.14 1.51 -4.16
N GLU A 53 -10.96 1.36 -2.86
CA GLU A 53 -10.07 2.19 -2.06
C GLU A 53 -8.91 1.38 -1.49
N LEU A 54 -7.72 1.97 -1.56
CA LEU A 54 -6.49 1.44 -0.98
C LEU A 54 -5.88 2.52 -0.09
N SER A 55 -5.61 2.22 1.18
CA SER A 55 -4.86 3.12 2.06
C SER A 55 -3.74 2.42 2.80
N MET A 56 -2.67 3.18 3.03
CA MET A 56 -1.45 2.71 3.67
C MET A 56 -0.63 3.91 4.14
N GLU A 57 0.12 3.73 5.23
CA GLU A 57 1.15 4.69 5.66
C GLU A 57 2.45 4.36 4.94
N ILE A 58 3.02 5.37 4.25
CA ILE A 58 4.23 5.21 3.42
C ILE A 58 5.07 6.50 3.39
N CYS A 59 6.36 6.38 3.14
CA CYS A 59 7.26 7.50 2.81
C CYS A 59 8.46 7.01 1.97
N SER A 60 9.41 7.88 1.64
CA SER A 60 10.65 7.48 0.98
C SER A 60 11.60 6.77 1.95
N GLU A 61 12.73 6.26 1.46
CA GLU A 61 13.73 5.52 2.24
C GLU A 61 15.16 6.00 1.91
N VAL A 62 15.94 6.27 2.94
CA VAL A 62 17.38 6.51 2.86
C VAL A 62 18.07 5.99 4.13
N ALA A 63 19.37 5.73 4.04
CA ALA A 63 20.15 5.44 5.24
C ALA A 63 19.95 6.56 6.28
N THR A 64 19.57 6.17 7.49
CA THR A 64 19.06 7.02 8.58
C THR A 64 17.65 7.57 8.35
N TYR A 65 17.57 8.84 7.99
CA TYR A 65 16.37 9.56 7.57
C TYR A 65 16.82 10.89 6.94
N ASN A 66 15.98 11.44 6.07
CA ASN A 66 16.14 12.78 5.51
C ASN A 66 14.77 13.28 5.04
N ASN A 67 14.23 14.27 5.75
CA ASN A 67 12.91 14.85 5.45
C ASN A 67 12.85 15.57 4.09
N GLU A 68 13.98 15.78 3.41
CA GLU A 68 14.11 16.35 2.06
C GLU A 68 14.71 15.34 1.07
N TRP A 69 14.09 14.16 0.97
CA TRP A 69 14.55 13.05 0.13
C TRP A 69 13.41 12.48 -0.72
N PRO A 70 12.99 13.17 -1.80
CA PRO A 70 11.76 12.81 -2.48
C PRO A 70 11.83 11.43 -3.15
N SER A 71 10.68 10.76 -3.26
CA SER A 71 10.53 9.51 -3.99
C SER A 71 9.17 9.42 -4.68
N ASP A 72 9.15 9.07 -5.96
CA ASP A 72 7.92 8.89 -6.74
C ASP A 72 7.41 7.45 -6.56
N ILE A 73 6.49 7.28 -5.61
CA ILE A 73 5.92 5.97 -5.24
C ILE A 73 4.63 5.76 -6.02
N SER A 74 4.61 4.71 -6.85
CA SER A 74 3.50 4.36 -7.72
C SER A 74 2.74 3.14 -7.21
N VAL A 75 1.45 3.08 -7.52
CA VAL A 75 0.55 1.98 -7.15
C VAL A 75 -0.04 1.36 -8.41
N TRP A 76 -0.02 0.03 -8.48
CA TRP A 76 -0.67 -0.73 -9.54
C TRP A 76 -1.68 -1.71 -8.97
N VAL A 77 -2.81 -1.83 -9.66
CA VAL A 77 -3.85 -2.82 -9.40
C VAL A 77 -3.96 -3.72 -10.62
N ASN A 78 -3.77 -5.02 -10.42
CA ASN A 78 -3.83 -6.03 -11.48
C ASN A 78 -2.88 -5.77 -12.67
N GLY A 79 -1.81 -5.00 -12.45
CA GLY A 79 -0.83 -4.60 -13.47
C GLY A 79 -1.11 -3.22 -14.08
N THR A 80 -2.28 -2.64 -13.85
CA THR A 80 -2.64 -1.29 -14.28
C THR A 80 -2.15 -0.26 -13.26
N GLU A 81 -1.35 0.72 -13.70
CA GLU A 81 -0.91 1.82 -12.83
C GLU A 81 -2.07 2.76 -12.54
N ILE A 82 -2.51 2.82 -11.29
CA ILE A 82 -3.63 3.69 -10.90
C ILE A 82 -3.13 5.11 -10.59
N GLY A 83 -1.84 5.24 -10.26
CA GLY A 83 -1.12 6.50 -10.26
C GLY A 83 -0.05 6.59 -9.17
N MET A 84 0.56 7.77 -9.07
CA MET A 84 1.79 8.01 -8.33
C MET A 84 1.63 9.12 -7.29
N TRP A 85 2.36 8.98 -6.18
CA TRP A 85 2.53 10.00 -5.15
C TRP A 85 4.02 10.28 -4.94
N THR A 86 4.44 11.55 -5.04
CA THR A 86 5.79 11.96 -4.65
C THR A 86 5.83 12.17 -3.13
N SER A 87 6.47 11.25 -2.42
CA SER A 87 6.81 11.44 -1.01
C SER A 87 7.80 12.60 -0.86
N PRO A 88 7.67 13.47 0.17
CA PRO A 88 8.59 14.57 0.37
C PRO A 88 9.96 14.14 0.92
N GLY A 89 10.02 13.03 1.65
CA GLY A 89 11.22 12.61 2.36
C GLY A 89 11.01 11.41 3.27
N ASP A 90 12.13 10.96 3.83
CA ASP A 90 12.22 9.87 4.78
C ASP A 90 12.12 10.50 6.17
N LEU A 91 10.99 10.26 6.83
CA LEU A 91 10.53 11.08 7.95
C LEU A 91 10.97 10.47 9.27
N GLY A 92 12.01 11.07 9.87
CA GLY A 92 12.62 10.61 11.12
C GLY A 92 12.87 11.69 12.17
N ASP A 93 12.45 12.94 11.92
CA ASP A 93 12.66 14.11 12.79
C ASP A 93 11.95 14.05 14.15
N ARG A 94 11.03 13.11 14.33
CA ARG A 94 10.40 12.76 15.61
C ARG A 94 10.08 11.28 15.65
N ARG A 95 9.97 10.73 16.86
CA ARG A 95 9.57 9.34 17.05
C ARG A 95 8.14 9.09 16.53
N GLY A 96 7.96 7.96 15.84
CA GLY A 96 6.64 7.46 15.43
C GLY A 96 5.83 7.04 16.66
N LYS A 97 4.51 7.24 16.62
CA LYS A 97 3.64 6.97 17.76
C LYS A 97 3.62 5.50 18.18
N LEU A 98 3.77 4.60 17.22
CA LEU A 98 3.63 3.16 17.41
C LEU A 98 4.99 2.43 17.45
N ASN A 99 6.09 3.13 17.20
CA ASN A 99 7.39 2.50 17.04
C ASN A 99 7.85 1.78 18.33
N PRO A 100 8.28 0.51 18.23
CA PRO A 100 8.80 -0.26 19.35
C PRO A 100 9.97 0.44 20.03
N ALA A 101 10.12 0.29 21.34
CA ALA A 101 11.15 0.97 22.13
C ALA A 101 12.59 0.70 21.64
N TRP A 102 12.85 -0.48 21.06
CA TRP A 102 14.17 -0.86 20.55
C TRP A 102 14.51 -0.19 19.21
N TRP A 103 13.51 0.34 18.48
CA TRP A 103 13.74 1.00 17.20
C TRP A 103 14.57 2.28 17.38
N SER A 104 15.62 2.39 16.57
CA SER A 104 16.59 3.48 16.62
C SER A 104 15.93 4.82 16.28
N ASP A 105 16.21 5.86 17.07
CA ASP A 105 15.79 7.24 16.74
C ASP A 105 16.49 7.79 15.48
N GLY A 106 17.58 7.16 15.05
CA GLY A 106 18.29 7.52 13.82
C GLY A 106 17.71 6.89 12.55
N SER A 107 16.65 6.08 12.65
CA SER A 107 15.98 5.45 11.50
C SER A 107 14.71 6.21 11.11
N THR A 108 14.13 5.90 9.94
CA THR A 108 12.77 6.33 9.59
C THR A 108 11.80 6.05 10.72
N GLN A 109 10.98 7.04 11.05
CA GLN A 109 10.07 6.97 12.19
C GLN A 109 8.61 6.87 11.79
N TYR A 110 8.18 7.52 10.72
CA TYR A 110 6.77 7.54 10.32
C TYR A 110 6.63 7.78 8.81
N GLY A 111 5.43 7.53 8.30
CA GLY A 111 5.02 7.85 6.94
C GLY A 111 3.87 8.85 6.91
N ILE A 112 3.32 9.03 5.71
CA ILE A 112 2.09 9.78 5.50
C ILE A 112 1.03 8.76 5.08
N LEU A 113 -0.12 8.77 5.76
CA LEU A 113 -1.26 7.99 5.33
C LEU A 113 -1.79 8.53 4.01
N LYS A 114 -1.72 7.72 2.97
CA LYS A 114 -2.23 8.02 1.63
C LYS A 114 -3.38 7.12 1.28
N LYS A 115 -4.38 7.66 0.56
CA LYS A 115 -5.53 6.91 0.07
C LYS A 115 -5.70 7.08 -1.43
N TRP A 116 -5.63 5.96 -2.15
CA TRP A 116 -6.05 5.87 -3.55
C TRP A 116 -7.51 5.43 -3.60
N ARG A 117 -8.30 6.07 -4.45
CA ARG A 117 -9.69 5.69 -4.75
C ARG A 117 -9.88 5.63 -6.25
N VAL A 118 -10.28 4.48 -6.76
CA VAL A 118 -10.69 4.28 -8.15
C VAL A 118 -12.21 4.16 -8.20
N ASP A 119 -12.85 4.97 -9.03
CA ASP A 119 -14.28 4.86 -9.36
C ASP A 119 -14.48 4.61 -10.87
N ASP A 120 -15.72 4.65 -11.34
CA ASP A 120 -16.05 4.41 -12.76
C ASP A 120 -15.42 5.39 -13.75
N ASN A 121 -14.84 6.51 -13.28
CA ASN A 121 -14.38 7.59 -14.14
C ASN A 121 -12.91 7.95 -13.97
N LYS A 122 -12.31 7.67 -12.82
CA LYS A 122 -10.97 8.19 -12.47
C LYS A 122 -10.36 7.51 -11.26
N THR A 123 -9.06 7.78 -11.08
CA THR A 123 -8.33 7.53 -9.83
C THR A 123 -8.01 8.84 -9.12
N MET A 124 -8.23 8.86 -7.81
CA MET A 124 -7.93 9.97 -6.91
C MET A 124 -6.92 9.56 -5.85
N LEU A 125 -6.04 10.49 -5.46
CA LEU A 125 -5.20 10.43 -4.27
C LEU A 125 -5.70 11.48 -3.28
N ASP A 126 -6.14 11.07 -2.09
CA ASP A 126 -6.66 11.96 -1.05
C ASP A 126 -7.73 12.95 -1.56
N LYS A 127 -8.61 12.47 -2.46
CA LYS A 127 -9.70 13.21 -3.15
C LYS A 127 -9.29 14.08 -4.34
N GLU A 128 -7.99 14.21 -4.62
CA GLU A 128 -7.52 14.91 -5.82
C GLU A 128 -7.33 13.90 -6.96
N LYS A 129 -7.83 14.25 -8.16
CA LYS A 129 -7.67 13.39 -9.33
C LYS A 129 -6.19 13.32 -9.73
N ILE A 130 -5.67 12.10 -9.92
CA ILE A 130 -4.28 11.86 -10.35
C ILE A 130 -4.15 11.04 -11.64
N SER A 131 -5.21 10.34 -12.05
CA SER A 131 -5.23 9.54 -13.27
C SER A 131 -6.66 9.39 -13.83
N ASP A 132 -6.77 9.12 -15.12
CA ASP A 132 -8.02 8.77 -15.81
C ASP A 132 -8.39 7.28 -15.68
N VAL A 133 -7.50 6.47 -15.10
CA VAL A 133 -7.75 5.04 -14.87
C VAL A 133 -8.99 4.85 -14.00
N SER A 134 -9.92 4.02 -14.47
CA SER A 134 -11.19 3.71 -13.82
C SER A 134 -11.32 2.22 -13.48
N LEU A 135 -12.43 1.84 -12.83
CA LEU A 135 -12.72 0.44 -12.49
C LEU A 135 -12.72 -0.50 -13.71
N SER A 136 -13.13 -0.03 -14.88
CA SER A 136 -13.13 -0.87 -16.09
C SER A 136 -11.73 -1.27 -16.55
N ASP A 137 -10.71 -0.50 -16.18
CA ASP A 137 -9.31 -0.77 -16.54
C ASP A 137 -8.62 -1.77 -15.58
N LEU A 138 -9.28 -2.12 -14.47
CA LEU A 138 -8.67 -2.92 -13.41
C LEU A 138 -8.91 -4.43 -13.56
N HIS A 139 -9.74 -4.85 -14.50
CA HIS A 139 -10.04 -6.27 -14.77
C HIS A 139 -10.44 -7.04 -13.49
N LEU A 140 -11.48 -6.56 -12.79
CA LEU A 140 -11.94 -7.09 -11.49
C LEU A 140 -12.94 -8.26 -11.61
N GLU A 141 -13.49 -8.51 -12.79
CA GLU A 141 -14.66 -9.38 -13.01
C GLU A 141 -14.40 -10.88 -12.74
N ASP A 142 -13.17 -11.35 -12.94
CA ASP A 142 -12.82 -12.78 -12.95
C ASP A 142 -11.78 -13.19 -11.89
N LYS A 143 -11.62 -12.41 -10.81
CA LYS A 143 -10.54 -12.66 -9.86
C LYS A 143 -11.03 -12.77 -8.42
N HIS A 144 -10.84 -13.96 -7.84
CA HIS A 144 -10.88 -14.21 -6.39
C HIS A 144 -9.79 -13.47 -5.61
N LYS A 145 -8.89 -12.75 -6.30
CA LYS A 145 -7.78 -12.00 -5.69
C LYS A 145 -7.47 -10.73 -6.47
N LEU A 146 -7.08 -9.68 -5.76
CA LEU A 146 -6.54 -8.46 -6.33
C LEU A 146 -5.02 -8.48 -6.17
N ARG A 147 -4.29 -8.24 -7.26
CA ARG A 147 -2.84 -8.04 -7.20
C ARG A 147 -2.56 -6.55 -6.98
N LEU A 148 -2.06 -6.21 -5.80
CA LEU A 148 -1.61 -4.87 -5.47
C LEU A 148 -0.09 -4.81 -5.58
N ARG A 149 0.44 -3.86 -6.35
CA ARG A 149 1.86 -3.54 -6.39
C ARG A 149 2.07 -2.12 -5.88
N ILE A 150 3.10 -1.93 -5.07
CA ILE A 150 3.50 -0.62 -4.53
C ILE A 150 5.02 -0.53 -4.68
N GLY A 151 5.53 0.55 -5.26
CA GLY A 151 6.97 0.68 -5.46
C GLY A 151 7.36 1.84 -6.35
N ILE A 152 8.61 1.81 -6.79
CA ILE A 152 9.24 2.90 -7.55
C ILE A 152 9.35 2.48 -9.01
N HIS A 153 8.79 3.29 -9.89
CA HIS A 153 8.92 3.06 -11.33
C HIS A 153 10.41 3.16 -11.73
N PRO A 154 10.95 2.27 -12.59
CA PRO A 154 12.38 2.32 -12.98
C PRO A 154 12.81 3.65 -13.61
N ASP A 155 11.86 4.33 -14.27
CA ASP A 155 12.04 5.65 -14.90
C ASP A 155 11.47 6.81 -14.05
N ALA A 156 11.18 6.57 -12.78
CA ALA A 156 10.76 7.63 -11.86
C ALA A 156 11.80 8.75 -11.80
N ARG A 157 11.32 10.00 -11.72
CA ARG A 157 12.20 11.17 -11.61
C ARG A 157 12.93 11.17 -10.27
N HIS A 158 12.22 10.82 -9.20
CA HIS A 158 12.79 10.69 -7.86
C HIS A 158 12.81 9.21 -7.44
N GLN A 159 14.01 8.65 -7.30
CA GLN A 159 14.23 7.25 -6.93
C GLN A 159 14.68 7.13 -5.47
N GLY A 160 13.95 7.76 -4.57
CA GLY A 160 14.33 7.89 -3.16
C GLY A 160 13.92 6.72 -2.28
N GLY A 161 13.78 5.50 -2.79
CA GLY A 161 13.35 4.37 -1.97
C GLY A 161 11.88 4.45 -1.51
N MET A 162 11.44 3.48 -0.70
CA MET A 162 10.12 3.48 -0.07
C MET A 162 10.17 2.74 1.27
N ASN A 163 9.52 3.31 2.27
CA ASN A 163 9.07 2.67 3.51
C ASN A 163 7.56 2.41 3.45
N LEU A 164 7.13 1.24 3.90
CA LEU A 164 5.73 0.83 4.09
C LEU A 164 5.54 0.38 5.53
N PHE A 165 4.54 0.95 6.20
CA PHE A 165 4.26 0.74 7.62
C PHE A 165 3.02 -0.14 7.81
N GLY A 166 3.09 -1.01 8.81
CA GLY A 166 1.99 -1.83 9.33
C GLY A 166 1.33 -1.20 10.56
N ASN A 167 0.35 -1.89 11.12
CA ASN A 167 -0.50 -1.34 12.18
C ASN A 167 0.20 -1.14 13.54
N GLU A 168 1.43 -1.60 13.71
CA GLU A 168 2.22 -1.44 14.94
C GLU A 168 3.54 -0.69 14.70
N PHE A 169 3.60 0.13 13.66
CA PHE A 169 4.74 0.98 13.34
C PHE A 169 4.27 2.31 12.74
N GLY A 170 5.11 3.35 12.83
CA GLY A 170 4.77 4.66 12.32
C GLY A 170 3.74 5.37 13.18
N ASP A 171 2.76 5.97 12.53
CA ASP A 171 1.83 6.91 13.12
C ASP A 171 0.36 6.50 13.02
N HIS A 172 0.05 5.49 12.20
CA HIS A 172 -1.29 5.03 11.91
C HIS A 172 -1.44 3.55 12.24
N GLU A 173 -2.38 3.22 13.11
CA GLU A 173 -2.70 1.84 13.52
C GLU A 173 -3.49 1.11 12.42
N GLN A 174 -2.91 0.99 11.22
CA GLN A 174 -3.49 0.24 10.10
C GLN A 174 -2.40 -0.43 9.25
N ASN A 175 -2.74 -1.60 8.71
CA ASN A 175 -1.99 -2.23 7.63
C ASN A 175 -2.38 -1.60 6.29
N ILE A 176 -1.99 -2.23 5.18
CA ILE A 176 -2.66 -1.96 3.89
C ILE A 176 -4.15 -2.28 4.04
N MET A 177 -4.99 -1.26 3.90
CA MET A 177 -6.44 -1.39 3.92
C MET A 177 -6.97 -1.37 2.49
N MET A 178 -7.75 -2.40 2.15
CA MET A 178 -8.52 -2.44 0.91
C MET A 178 -10.01 -2.38 1.25
N GLN A 179 -10.74 -1.46 0.62
CA GLN A 179 -12.19 -1.39 0.72
C GLN A 179 -12.80 -1.43 -0.67
N VAL A 180 -13.76 -2.33 -0.87
CA VAL A 180 -14.53 -2.41 -2.11
C VAL A 180 -15.95 -1.97 -1.81
N LYS A 181 -16.37 -0.87 -2.43
CA LYS A 181 -17.76 -0.42 -2.37
C LYS A 181 -18.51 -1.08 -3.52
N TYR A 182 -19.67 -1.67 -3.23
CA TYR A 182 -20.51 -2.30 -4.25
C TYR A 182 -22.00 -2.12 -3.93
N THR A 183 -22.83 -2.30 -4.94
CA THR A 183 -24.29 -2.43 -4.80
C THR A 183 -24.76 -3.77 -5.34
N MET A 184 -25.83 -4.31 -4.74
CA MET A 184 -26.44 -5.55 -5.22
C MET A 184 -27.40 -5.25 -6.38
N ASN A 185 -27.30 -6.00 -7.46
CA ASN A 185 -28.29 -5.95 -8.52
C ASN A 185 -29.66 -6.39 -7.95
N ALA A 186 -30.72 -5.66 -8.30
CA ALA A 186 -32.04 -5.81 -7.66
C ALA A 186 -32.69 -7.20 -7.82
N GLY A 187 -32.14 -8.08 -8.66
CA GLY A 187 -32.66 -9.43 -8.91
C GLY A 187 -32.19 -10.54 -7.95
N ASP A 188 -31.13 -10.33 -7.16
CA ASP A 188 -30.50 -11.40 -6.35
C ASP A 188 -30.86 -11.36 -4.86
N LYS A 189 -31.86 -10.54 -4.46
CA LYS A 189 -32.31 -10.49 -3.06
C LYS A 189 -32.98 -11.79 -2.58
N ASP A 190 -33.38 -12.69 -3.48
CA ASP A 190 -34.14 -13.90 -3.17
C ASP A 190 -33.30 -15.19 -3.00
N ALA A 191 -31.99 -15.18 -3.30
CA ALA A 191 -31.18 -16.40 -3.21
C ALA A 191 -30.71 -16.74 -1.78
N ARG A 192 -30.89 -15.84 -0.80
CA ARG A 192 -30.42 -16.03 0.59
C ARG A 192 -31.23 -17.03 1.43
N TYR A 193 -32.24 -17.69 0.85
CA TYR A 193 -33.08 -18.70 1.53
C TYR A 193 -33.29 -20.00 0.74
N ALA A 194 -32.43 -20.32 -0.24
CA ALA A 194 -32.52 -21.59 -0.96
C ALA A 194 -31.45 -22.60 -0.47
N LYS A 195 -31.87 -23.39 0.53
CA LYS A 195 -31.31 -24.63 1.10
C LYS A 195 -30.07 -24.56 1.99
#